data_AF-A0A4Q3YNL8-F1
#
_entry.id   AF-A0A4Q3YNL8-F1
#
_cell.length_a   1.000
_cell.length_b   1.000
_cell.length_c   1.000
_cell.angle_alpha   90.00
_cell.angle_beta   90.00
_cell.angle_gamma   90.00
#
_symmetry.space_group_name_H-M   'P 1'
#
loop_
_entity.id
_entity.type
_entity.pdbx_description
1 polymer ?
#
loop_
_entity_poly.entity_id
_entity_poly.type
_entity_poly.pdbx_seq_one_letter_code
_entity_poly.pdbx_strand_id
1 'polypeptide(L)'
;RSQLGIHVIPGFATIEKDLKPALAAGVDVFRIASHCTEADITERFINFARQQGKTAYGVLMMSHMATPQVLAEEALKMEAYGAEALVIMDSAGAYLPDDVTERVSALVDRLSIPVGFHAHNNLGCAIANSIAAVKAGATVLDGCARGFGAGAGNAQLEVMVAVLHKLGYETGIDLYGVLDLGDFAEKEVMEVVPTISSTSVVSGLAGVFSGFLKPCQRIAEETGVDARDIFFELGRRGIVAGQEDIIIEVAQELARKQARVA
;
A
#
# COMPACT_ATOMS: atom_id res chain seq x y z
N ARG A 1 7.57 11.71 20.52
CA ARG A 1 8.32 10.42 20.54
C ARG A 1 7.70 9.55 19.46
N SER A 2 8.49 9.01 18.54
CA SER A 2 7.98 8.11 17.48
C SER A 2 7.53 6.78 18.07
N GLN A 3 6.46 6.21 17.51
CA GLN A 3 5.95 4.89 17.87
C GLN A 3 6.44 3.84 16.88
N LEU A 4 6.77 2.65 17.37
CA LEU A 4 7.17 1.55 16.50
C LEU A 4 5.93 0.82 15.96
N GLY A 5 5.76 0.82 14.64
CA GLY A 5 4.65 0.15 13.96
C GLY A 5 5.07 -1.11 13.22
N ILE A 6 4.15 -2.07 13.08
CA ILE A 6 4.29 -3.22 12.19
C ILE A 6 3.07 -3.34 11.26
N HIS A 7 3.28 -3.96 10.10
CA HIS A 7 2.22 -4.34 9.17
C HIS A 7 1.95 -5.85 9.30
N VAL A 8 0.68 -6.23 9.45
CA VAL A 8 0.25 -7.60 9.74
C VAL A 8 -0.82 -8.00 8.75
N ILE A 9 -0.59 -9.08 8.01
CA ILE A 9 -1.59 -9.65 7.10
C ILE A 9 -2.02 -11.01 7.65
N PRO A 10 -3.25 -11.17 8.17
CA PRO A 10 -3.80 -12.47 8.52
C PRO A 10 -3.74 -13.44 7.34
N GLY A 11 -3.32 -14.67 7.60
CA GLY A 11 -3.01 -15.67 6.56
C GLY A 11 -1.51 -15.83 6.31
N PHE A 12 -0.73 -14.75 6.47
CA PHE A 12 0.74 -14.82 6.51
C PHE A 12 1.26 -14.80 7.95
N ALA A 13 0.74 -13.88 8.76
CA ALA A 13 1.11 -13.71 10.16
C ALA A 13 0.14 -14.43 11.10
N THR A 14 0.64 -14.84 12.26
CA THR A 14 -0.12 -15.44 13.35
C THR A 14 0.15 -14.72 14.67
N ILE A 15 -0.82 -14.76 15.59
CA ILE A 15 -0.69 -14.10 16.89
C ILE A 15 0.49 -14.67 17.70
N GLU A 16 0.63 -16.00 17.73
CA GLU A 16 1.64 -16.67 18.55
C GLU A 16 3.06 -16.48 18.00
N LYS A 17 3.25 -16.61 16.68
CA LYS A 17 4.59 -16.57 16.08
C LYS A 17 5.07 -15.16 15.79
N ASP A 18 4.17 -14.20 15.60
CA ASP A 18 4.54 -12.89 15.06
C ASP A 18 4.13 -11.75 16.00
N LEU A 19 2.86 -11.68 16.43
CA LEU A 19 2.41 -10.52 17.22
C LEU A 19 2.91 -10.55 18.66
N LYS A 20 2.94 -11.72 19.33
CA LYS A 20 3.50 -11.83 20.69
C LYS A 20 5.00 -11.48 20.72
N PRO A 21 5.85 -12.00 19.81
CA PRO A 21 7.24 -11.54 19.73
C PRO A 21 7.37 -10.05 19.41
N ALA A 22 6.53 -9.50 18.53
CA ALA A 22 6.52 -8.06 18.24
C ALA A 22 6.20 -7.20 19.48
N LEU A 23 5.26 -7.64 20.32
CA LEU A 23 4.97 -6.97 21.60
C LEU A 23 6.20 -6.98 22.52
N ALA A 24 6.88 -8.13 22.62
CA ALA A 24 8.11 -8.24 23.42
C ALA A 24 9.24 -7.36 22.89
N ALA A 25 9.28 -7.11 21.58
CA ALA A 25 10.21 -6.20 20.93
C ALA A 25 9.85 -4.70 21.10
N GLY A 26 8.72 -4.39 21.73
CA GLY A 26 8.31 -3.01 22.04
C GLY A 26 7.45 -2.36 20.97
N VAL A 27 6.77 -3.12 20.10
CA VAL A 27 5.84 -2.56 19.11
C VAL A 27 4.67 -1.85 19.80
N ASP A 28 4.32 -0.69 19.25
CA ASP A 28 3.28 0.21 19.75
C ASP A 28 2.02 0.19 18.89
N VAL A 29 2.20 0.08 17.56
CA VAL A 29 1.12 0.19 16.56
C VAL A 29 1.07 -1.07 15.69
N PHE A 30 -0.07 -1.73 15.68
CA PHE A 30 -0.34 -2.90 14.86
C PHE A 30 -1.25 -2.49 13.70
N ARG A 31 -0.72 -2.50 12.47
CA ARG A 31 -1.48 -2.20 11.26
C ARG A 31 -1.98 -3.50 10.65
N ILE A 32 -3.21 -3.86 10.95
CA ILE A 32 -3.82 -5.13 10.55
C ILE A 32 -4.49 -4.96 9.19
N ALA A 33 -3.98 -5.66 8.19
CA ALA A 33 -4.33 -5.50 6.81
C ALA A 33 -5.06 -6.71 6.23
N SER A 34 -6.00 -6.45 5.33
CA SER A 34 -6.64 -7.45 4.48
C SER A 34 -6.73 -6.93 3.05
N HIS A 35 -7.10 -7.80 2.12
CA HIS A 35 -7.68 -7.34 0.87
C HIS A 35 -8.92 -6.47 1.18
N CYS A 36 -9.24 -5.51 0.31
CA CYS A 36 -10.27 -4.51 0.57
C CYS A 36 -11.71 -5.05 0.68
N THR A 37 -11.91 -6.36 0.49
CA THR A 37 -13.20 -7.06 0.59
C THR A 37 -13.25 -8.10 1.72
N GLU A 38 -12.16 -8.25 2.47
CA GLU A 38 -11.97 -9.37 3.39
C GLU A 38 -11.70 -8.91 4.82
N ALA A 39 -12.32 -7.83 5.29
CA ALA A 39 -12.01 -7.27 6.61
C ALA A 39 -12.35 -8.23 7.76
N ASP A 40 -13.26 -9.18 7.56
CA ASP A 40 -13.67 -10.16 8.58
C ASP A 40 -12.49 -10.96 9.15
N ILE A 41 -11.45 -11.21 8.35
CA ILE A 41 -10.26 -11.97 8.80
C ILE A 41 -9.40 -11.19 9.81
N THR A 42 -9.63 -9.88 9.96
CA THR A 42 -8.83 -8.99 10.80
C THR A 42 -9.32 -8.93 12.24
N GLU A 43 -10.58 -9.32 12.52
CA GLU A 43 -11.22 -9.18 13.83
C GLU A 43 -10.35 -9.71 14.97
N ARG A 44 -9.87 -10.96 14.84
CA ARG A 44 -9.07 -11.61 15.90
C ARG A 44 -7.77 -10.87 16.19
N PHE A 45 -7.16 -10.26 15.17
CA PHE A 45 -5.87 -9.58 15.28
C PHE A 45 -6.03 -8.16 15.85
N ILE A 46 -7.06 -7.43 15.40
CA ILE A 46 -7.39 -6.11 15.96
C ILE A 46 -7.74 -6.26 17.45
N ASN A 47 -8.66 -7.18 17.78
CA ASN A 47 -9.04 -7.47 19.16
C ASN A 47 -7.83 -7.82 20.03
N PHE A 48 -6.92 -8.65 19.52
CA PHE A 48 -5.70 -9.00 20.25
C PHE A 48 -4.84 -7.76 20.53
N ALA A 49 -4.53 -6.94 19.53
CA ALA A 49 -3.73 -5.72 19.73
C ALA A 49 -4.36 -4.78 20.77
N ARG A 50 -5.69 -4.61 20.71
CA ARG A 50 -6.45 -3.79 21.68
C ARG A 50 -6.42 -4.36 23.10
N GLN A 51 -6.57 -5.68 23.26
CA GLN A 51 -6.47 -6.34 24.57
C GLN A 51 -5.10 -6.18 25.23
N GLN A 52 -4.04 -6.00 24.43
CA GLN A 52 -2.68 -5.75 24.91
C GLN A 52 -2.42 -4.25 25.19
N GLY A 53 -3.44 -3.39 25.08
CA GLY A 53 -3.33 -1.96 25.28
C GLY A 53 -2.53 -1.25 24.19
N LYS A 54 -2.43 -1.85 22.99
CA LYS A 54 -1.69 -1.30 21.85
C LYS A 54 -2.63 -0.69 20.83
N THR A 55 -2.08 0.21 20.02
CA THR A 55 -2.85 0.83 18.94
C THR A 55 -3.04 -0.14 17.80
N ALA A 56 -4.25 -0.21 17.27
CA ALA A 56 -4.58 -1.05 16.14
C ALA A 56 -5.12 -0.18 15.01
N TYR A 57 -4.51 -0.23 13.83
CA TYR A 57 -5.06 0.38 12.62
C TYR A 57 -5.61 -0.71 11.70
N GLY A 58 -6.81 -0.50 11.18
CA GLY A 58 -7.34 -1.31 10.09
C GLY A 58 -6.74 -0.85 8.76
N VAL A 59 -6.45 -1.79 7.87
CA VAL A 59 -5.86 -1.51 6.56
C VAL A 59 -6.57 -2.29 5.45
N LEU A 60 -7.06 -1.58 4.44
CA LEU A 60 -7.67 -2.17 3.25
C LEU A 60 -6.72 -2.01 2.06
N MET A 61 -6.08 -3.11 1.65
CA MET A 61 -5.16 -3.17 0.51
C MET A 61 -5.92 -3.30 -0.82
N MET A 62 -5.28 -2.94 -1.93
CA MET A 62 -5.86 -3.03 -3.28
C MET A 62 -7.20 -2.29 -3.39
N SER A 63 -7.33 -1.14 -2.71
CA SER A 63 -8.62 -0.46 -2.55
C SER A 63 -9.27 -0.04 -3.88
N HIS A 64 -8.52 0.00 -4.99
CA HIS A 64 -9.05 0.31 -6.32
C HIS A 64 -9.98 -0.78 -6.85
N MET A 65 -9.92 -1.98 -6.30
CA MET A 65 -10.76 -3.12 -6.70
C MET A 65 -12.18 -3.08 -6.12
N ALA A 66 -12.46 -2.14 -5.20
CA ALA A 66 -13.78 -1.98 -4.58
C ALA A 66 -14.34 -0.57 -4.83
N THR A 67 -15.68 -0.48 -4.81
CA THR A 67 -16.38 0.81 -4.82
C THR A 67 -16.23 1.51 -3.47
N PRO A 68 -16.40 2.84 -3.41
CA PRO A 68 -16.38 3.58 -2.14
C PRO A 68 -17.34 3.01 -1.09
N GLN A 69 -18.51 2.54 -1.50
CA GLN A 69 -19.52 1.97 -0.60
C GLN A 69 -19.05 0.66 0.03
N VAL A 70 -18.47 -0.24 -0.78
CA VAL A 70 -17.91 -1.51 -0.29
C VAL A 70 -16.73 -1.24 0.65
N LEU A 71 -15.83 -0.32 0.30
CA LEU A 71 -14.72 0.07 1.17
C LEU A 71 -15.24 0.57 2.53
N ALA A 72 -16.29 1.38 2.53
CA ALA A 72 -16.86 1.89 3.76
C ALA A 72 -17.58 0.82 4.60
N GLU A 73 -18.18 -0.20 3.98
CA GLU A 73 -18.75 -1.35 4.69
C GLU A 73 -17.66 -2.19 5.36
N GLU A 74 -16.58 -2.49 4.65
CA GLU A 74 -15.43 -3.24 5.19
C GLU A 74 -14.69 -2.44 6.27
N ALA A 75 -14.60 -1.12 6.11
CA ALA A 75 -14.07 -0.21 7.11
C ALA A 75 -14.85 -0.22 8.43
N LEU A 76 -16.19 -0.19 8.35
CA LEU A 76 -17.07 -0.21 9.52
C LEU A 76 -16.90 -1.50 10.33
N LYS A 77 -16.60 -2.63 9.67
CA LYS A 77 -16.23 -3.88 10.36
C LYS A 77 -14.96 -3.68 11.19
N MET A 78 -13.89 -3.15 10.59
CA MET A 78 -12.62 -2.92 11.30
C MET A 78 -12.76 -1.93 12.47
N GLU A 79 -13.56 -0.88 12.29
CA GLU A 79 -13.91 0.05 13.38
C GLU A 79 -14.65 -0.67 14.51
N ALA A 80 -15.65 -1.51 14.19
CA ALA A 80 -16.38 -2.29 15.18
C ALA A 80 -15.50 -3.30 15.93
N TYR A 81 -14.44 -3.81 15.29
CA TYR A 81 -13.42 -4.67 15.94
C TYR A 81 -12.44 -3.89 16.82
N GLY A 82 -12.50 -2.56 16.84
CA GLY A 82 -11.71 -1.70 17.70
C GLY A 82 -10.48 -1.08 17.04
N ALA A 83 -10.44 -0.99 15.70
CA ALA A 83 -9.44 -0.17 15.03
C ALA A 83 -9.56 1.30 15.46
N GLU A 84 -8.43 1.96 15.71
CA GLU A 84 -8.35 3.37 16.10
C GLU A 84 -8.11 4.31 14.90
N ALA A 85 -7.80 3.75 13.74
CA ALA A 85 -7.78 4.44 12.46
C ALA A 85 -7.95 3.41 11.34
N LEU A 86 -8.42 3.85 10.18
CA LEU A 86 -8.49 3.05 8.98
C LEU A 86 -7.62 3.66 7.88
N VAL A 87 -6.78 2.85 7.23
CA VAL A 87 -5.97 3.27 6.09
C VAL A 87 -6.36 2.48 4.84
N ILE A 88 -6.73 3.16 3.76
CA ILE A 88 -6.81 2.52 2.44
C ILE A 88 -5.47 2.63 1.71
N MET A 89 -5.09 1.58 0.99
CA MET A 89 -3.84 1.54 0.24
C MET A 89 -4.09 1.41 -1.26
N ASP A 90 -3.54 2.37 -2.00
CA ASP A 90 -3.35 2.27 -3.45
C ASP A 90 -2.18 1.33 -3.75
N SER A 91 -2.37 0.04 -3.44
CA SER A 91 -1.31 -0.98 -3.51
C SER A 91 -0.78 -1.22 -4.93
N ALA A 92 -1.54 -0.82 -5.95
CA ALA A 92 -1.15 -0.87 -7.35
C ALA A 92 -0.61 0.46 -7.89
N GLY A 93 -0.67 1.56 -7.14
CA GLY A 93 -0.32 2.90 -7.62
C GLY A 93 -1.16 3.31 -8.83
N ALA A 94 -2.45 2.93 -8.81
CA ALA A 94 -3.39 3.03 -9.93
C ALA A 94 -4.32 4.24 -9.82
N TYR A 95 -4.41 4.88 -8.65
CA TYR A 95 -5.34 5.99 -8.47
C TYR A 95 -4.87 7.28 -9.11
N LEU A 96 -5.85 8.06 -9.54
CA LEU A 96 -5.74 9.49 -9.78
C LEU A 96 -6.37 10.29 -8.62
N PRO A 97 -6.11 11.60 -8.51
CA PRO A 97 -6.59 12.40 -7.37
C PRO A 97 -8.11 12.36 -7.12
N ASP A 98 -8.92 12.26 -8.19
CA ASP A 98 -10.37 12.19 -8.06
C ASP A 98 -10.83 10.84 -7.48
N ASP A 99 -10.17 9.73 -7.86
CA ASP A 99 -10.43 8.40 -7.29
C ASP A 99 -10.19 8.36 -5.79
N VAL A 100 -9.13 9.04 -5.34
CA VAL A 100 -8.77 9.17 -3.92
C VAL A 100 -9.80 10.01 -3.19
N THR A 101 -10.16 11.16 -3.76
CA THR A 101 -11.14 12.08 -3.16
C THR A 101 -12.47 11.35 -2.92
N GLU A 102 -12.97 10.65 -3.94
CA GLU A 102 -14.23 9.90 -3.86
C GLU A 102 -14.21 8.87 -2.71
N ARG A 103 -13.15 8.06 -2.62
CA ARG A 103 -13.05 6.96 -1.65
C ARG A 103 -12.76 7.45 -0.25
N VAL A 104 -11.86 8.42 -0.09
CA VAL A 104 -11.56 8.98 1.23
C VAL A 104 -12.77 9.72 1.79
N SER A 105 -13.49 10.52 1.01
CA SER A 105 -14.72 11.19 1.47
C SER A 105 -15.77 10.18 1.93
N ALA A 106 -15.99 9.10 1.17
CA ALA A 106 -16.95 8.06 1.56
C ALA A 106 -16.61 7.39 2.90
N LEU A 107 -15.32 7.25 3.23
CA LEU A 107 -14.86 6.71 4.52
C LEU A 107 -15.01 7.74 5.63
N VAL A 108 -14.59 8.99 5.40
CA VAL A 108 -14.68 10.08 6.38
C VAL A 108 -16.14 10.35 6.76
N ASP A 109 -17.07 10.25 5.81
CA ASP A 109 -18.50 10.47 6.05
C ASP A 109 -19.14 9.36 6.92
N ARG A 110 -18.54 8.16 6.98
CA ARG A 110 -19.12 6.98 7.62
C ARG A 110 -18.44 6.55 8.91
N LEU A 111 -17.16 6.84 9.07
CA LEU A 111 -16.37 6.37 10.20
C LEU A 111 -16.29 7.45 11.29
N SER A 112 -16.24 7.00 12.54
CA SER A 112 -15.95 7.86 13.69
C SER A 112 -14.46 7.92 14.06
N ILE A 113 -13.66 7.05 13.44
CA ILE A 113 -12.20 6.99 13.58
C ILE A 113 -11.46 7.70 12.43
N PRO A 114 -10.23 8.19 12.67
CA PRO A 114 -9.37 8.74 11.63
C PRO A 114 -9.25 7.88 10.37
N VAL A 115 -9.35 8.52 9.21
CA VAL A 115 -9.08 7.92 7.90
C VAL A 115 -7.67 8.29 7.45
N GLY A 116 -7.00 7.34 6.84
CA GLY A 116 -5.69 7.52 6.25
C GLY A 116 -5.55 6.95 4.86
N PHE A 117 -4.46 7.36 4.21
CA PHE A 117 -4.16 7.00 2.83
C PHE A 117 -2.69 6.60 2.66
N HIS A 118 -2.48 5.53 1.90
CA HIS A 118 -1.17 5.04 1.50
C HIS A 118 -1.06 5.02 -0.03
N ALA A 119 -0.05 5.70 -0.56
CA ALA A 119 0.12 5.90 -2.00
C ALA A 119 1.39 5.22 -2.53
N HIS A 120 1.23 4.46 -3.63
CA HIS A 120 2.34 4.07 -4.50
C HIS A 120 2.50 5.05 -5.66
N ASN A 121 3.72 5.14 -6.20
CA ASN A 121 4.12 6.15 -7.18
C ASN A 121 4.19 5.63 -8.63
N ASN A 122 3.53 4.51 -8.94
CA ASN A 122 3.63 3.82 -10.23
C ASN A 122 3.25 4.71 -11.42
N LEU A 123 2.28 5.60 -11.25
CA LEU A 123 1.85 6.60 -12.23
C LEU A 123 2.39 8.02 -11.93
N GLY A 124 3.29 8.17 -10.96
CA GLY A 124 3.82 9.47 -10.54
C GLY A 124 2.85 10.33 -9.72
N CYS A 125 1.72 9.76 -9.27
CA CYS A 125 0.66 10.50 -8.59
C CYS A 125 0.74 10.45 -7.06
N ALA A 126 1.72 9.78 -6.45
CA ALA A 126 1.70 9.49 -5.00
C ALA A 126 1.52 10.74 -4.13
N ILE A 127 2.30 11.80 -4.39
CA ILE A 127 2.19 13.06 -3.63
C ILE A 127 0.84 13.74 -3.89
N ALA A 128 0.42 13.85 -5.15
CA ALA A 128 -0.86 14.49 -5.49
C ALA A 128 -2.05 13.75 -4.85
N ASN A 129 -2.01 12.42 -4.84
CA ASN A 129 -2.99 11.55 -4.22
C ASN A 129 -3.01 11.72 -2.69
N SER A 130 -1.85 11.80 -2.03
CA SER A 130 -1.79 12.10 -0.59
C SER A 130 -2.41 13.46 -0.26
N ILE A 131 -2.20 14.49 -1.09
CA ILE A 131 -2.84 15.79 -0.89
C ILE A 131 -4.35 15.74 -1.16
N ALA A 132 -4.80 14.97 -2.16
CA ALA A 132 -6.22 14.74 -2.41
C ALA A 132 -6.89 14.08 -1.19
N ALA A 133 -6.25 13.07 -0.58
CA ALA A 133 -6.72 12.44 0.63
C ALA A 133 -6.88 13.43 1.79
N VAL A 134 -5.88 14.30 2.03
CA VAL A 134 -5.97 15.33 3.09
C VAL A 134 -7.12 16.29 2.84
N LYS A 135 -7.30 16.74 1.59
CA LYS A 135 -8.42 17.63 1.22
C LYS A 135 -9.78 16.96 1.40
N ALA A 136 -9.85 15.64 1.23
CA ALA A 136 -11.03 14.83 1.44
C ALA A 136 -11.29 14.48 2.93
N GLY A 137 -10.39 14.86 3.84
CA GLY A 137 -10.56 14.70 5.29
C GLY A 137 -9.66 13.65 5.94
N ALA A 138 -8.74 13.01 5.21
CA ALA A 138 -7.77 12.10 5.82
C ALA A 138 -6.81 12.86 6.75
N THR A 139 -6.52 12.27 7.91
CA THR A 139 -5.62 12.83 8.93
C THR A 139 -4.40 11.95 9.20
N VAL A 140 -4.32 10.79 8.55
CA VAL A 140 -3.18 9.87 8.58
C VAL A 140 -2.64 9.68 7.17
N LEU A 141 -1.34 9.89 6.96
CA LEU A 141 -0.69 9.64 5.67
C LEU A 141 0.51 8.74 5.85
N ASP A 142 0.70 7.83 4.90
CA ASP A 142 1.93 7.06 4.80
C ASP A 142 2.91 7.69 3.82
N GLY A 143 4.20 7.59 4.15
CA GLY A 143 5.29 7.92 3.25
C GLY A 143 6.56 7.18 3.67
N CYS A 144 7.50 7.08 2.75
CA CYS A 144 8.82 6.50 3.00
C CYS A 144 9.90 7.50 2.61
N ALA A 145 11.02 7.51 3.35
CA ALA A 145 12.21 8.28 2.96
C ALA A 145 12.59 7.90 1.53
N ARG A 146 12.77 8.88 0.64
CA ARG A 146 13.07 8.71 -0.80
C ARG A 146 12.09 7.78 -1.55
N GLY A 147 10.92 7.53 -0.97
CA GLY A 147 9.92 6.64 -1.55
C GLY A 147 10.28 5.17 -1.44
N PHE A 148 11.18 4.76 -0.53
CA PHE A 148 11.63 3.38 -0.40
C PHE A 148 10.47 2.39 -0.17
N GLY A 149 10.06 1.69 -1.22
CA GLY A 149 8.87 0.85 -1.23
C GLY A 149 8.76 0.02 -2.52
N ALA A 150 7.70 -0.77 -2.62
CA ALA A 150 7.46 -1.63 -3.79
C ALA A 150 7.10 -0.80 -5.05
N GLY A 151 7.21 -1.42 -6.23
CA GLY A 151 6.93 -0.76 -7.50
C GLY A 151 7.88 0.41 -7.79
N ALA A 152 7.32 1.54 -8.21
CA ALA A 152 8.05 2.80 -8.38
C ALA A 152 8.28 3.56 -7.05
N GLY A 153 8.03 2.90 -5.91
CA GLY A 153 8.15 3.47 -4.58
C GLY A 153 6.84 4.02 -4.02
N ASN A 154 6.92 4.48 -2.76
CA ASN A 154 5.82 5.12 -2.03
C ASN A 154 5.90 6.65 -2.19
N ALA A 155 4.91 7.37 -1.64
CA ALA A 155 5.03 8.82 -1.44
C ALA A 155 6.33 9.15 -0.69
N GLN A 156 7.18 9.99 -1.30
CA GLN A 156 8.42 10.44 -0.67
C GLN A 156 8.09 11.31 0.55
N LEU A 157 8.51 10.87 1.73
CA LEU A 157 8.13 11.51 2.99
C LEU A 157 8.62 12.96 3.05
N GLU A 158 9.86 13.20 2.63
CA GLU A 158 10.48 14.52 2.61
C GLU A 158 9.76 15.49 1.66
N VAL A 159 9.29 14.99 0.51
CA VAL A 159 8.50 15.80 -0.44
C VAL A 159 7.10 16.05 0.11
N MET A 160 6.46 15.03 0.68
CA MET A 160 5.12 15.13 1.25
C MET A 160 5.08 16.16 2.38
N VAL A 161 6.05 16.12 3.30
CA VAL A 161 6.19 17.11 4.38
C VAL A 161 6.37 18.52 3.83
N ALA A 162 7.28 18.72 2.87
CA ALA A 162 7.52 20.04 2.27
C ALA A 162 6.26 20.59 1.57
N VAL A 163 5.50 19.75 0.86
CA VAL A 163 4.26 20.15 0.19
C VAL A 163 3.17 20.48 1.20
N LEU A 164 3.01 19.68 2.25
CA LEU A 164 2.04 19.95 3.32
C LEU A 164 2.33 21.27 4.04
N HIS A 165 3.60 21.54 4.38
CA HIS A 165 4.02 22.82 4.95
C HIS A 165 3.73 23.98 4.00
N LYS A 166 4.02 23.82 2.71
CA LYS A 166 3.75 24.84 1.68
C LYS A 166 2.24 25.14 1.56
N LEU A 167 1.39 24.15 1.78
CA LEU A 167 -0.07 24.28 1.78
C LEU A 167 -0.62 24.79 3.12
N GLY A 168 0.22 25.00 4.14
CA GLY A 168 -0.17 25.51 5.44
C GLY A 168 -0.64 24.44 6.43
N TYR A 169 -0.38 23.15 6.16
CA TYR A 169 -0.66 22.08 7.10
C TYR A 169 0.48 21.89 8.11
N GLU A 170 0.12 21.72 9.37
CA GLU A 170 1.06 21.35 10.43
C GLU A 170 1.22 19.84 10.49
N THR A 171 2.44 19.34 10.30
CA THR A 171 2.77 17.91 10.40
C THR A 171 3.47 17.53 11.70
N GLY A 172 4.00 18.52 12.43
CA GLY A 172 4.89 18.28 13.57
C GLY A 172 6.25 17.66 13.22
N ILE A 173 6.60 17.58 11.92
CA ILE A 173 7.86 17.04 11.43
C ILE A 173 8.80 18.19 11.06
N ASP A 174 10.04 18.12 11.55
CA ASP A 174 11.10 19.06 11.17
C ASP A 174 11.50 18.85 9.69
N LEU A 175 11.43 19.92 8.91
CA LEU A 175 11.72 19.88 7.48
C LEU A 175 13.18 19.50 7.21
N TYR A 176 14.13 20.06 7.96
CA TYR A 176 15.55 19.74 7.74
C TYR A 176 15.85 18.30 8.15
N GLY A 177 15.36 17.87 9.32
CA GLY A 177 15.52 16.50 9.77
C GLY A 177 14.96 15.44 8.81
N VAL A 178 13.82 15.71 8.14
CA VAL A 178 13.27 14.76 7.15
C VAL A 178 14.04 14.77 5.82
N LEU A 179 14.62 15.90 5.42
CA LEU A 179 15.52 15.97 4.26
C LEU A 179 16.80 15.18 4.53
N ASP A 180 17.43 15.38 5.69
CA ASP A 180 18.61 14.63 6.11
C ASP A 180 18.33 13.12 6.22
N LEU A 181 17.13 12.74 6.69
CA LEU A 181 16.69 11.34 6.71
C LEU A 181 16.59 10.76 5.29
N GLY A 182 16.08 11.54 4.33
CA GLY A 182 16.03 11.15 2.93
C GLY A 182 17.42 10.83 2.38
N ASP A 183 18.36 11.76 2.54
CA ASP A 183 19.74 11.60 2.07
C ASP A 183 20.45 10.43 2.75
N PHE A 184 20.24 10.26 4.07
CA PHE A 184 20.77 9.12 4.82
C PHE A 184 20.22 7.79 4.27
N ALA A 185 18.91 7.69 4.05
CA ALA A 185 18.28 6.46 3.58
C ALA A 185 18.76 6.08 2.17
N GLU A 186 18.89 7.05 1.26
CA GLU A 186 19.45 6.83 -0.08
C GLU A 186 20.85 6.22 -0.01
N LYS A 187 21.70 6.78 0.86
CA LYS A 187 23.11 6.41 0.94
C LYS A 187 23.37 5.10 1.69
N GLU A 188 22.67 4.88 2.80
CA GLU A 188 23.04 3.84 3.78
C GLU A 188 22.09 2.63 3.76
N VAL A 189 20.87 2.79 3.23
CA VAL A 189 19.82 1.75 3.31
C VAL A 189 19.44 1.21 1.93
N MET A 190 19.47 2.04 0.89
CA MET A 190 18.95 1.66 -0.42
C MET A 190 20.04 1.11 -1.33
N GLU A 191 19.85 -0.13 -1.79
CA GLU A 191 20.64 -0.66 -2.90
C GLU A 191 20.31 0.05 -4.22
N VAL A 192 19.03 0.36 -4.43
CA VAL A 192 18.51 1.02 -5.62
C VAL A 192 17.39 1.97 -5.21
N VAL A 193 17.50 3.24 -5.63
CA VAL A 193 16.44 4.23 -5.42
C VAL A 193 15.23 3.88 -6.31
N PRO A 194 14.01 3.83 -5.77
CA PRO A 194 12.82 3.58 -6.57
C PRO A 194 12.61 4.66 -7.63
N THR A 195 12.40 4.23 -8.87
CA THR A 195 12.10 5.12 -10.01
C THR A 195 10.94 4.58 -10.81
N ILE A 196 10.22 5.47 -11.50
CA ILE A 196 9.18 5.08 -12.44
C ILE A 196 9.84 4.43 -13.66
N SER A 197 9.48 3.18 -13.91
CA SER A 197 9.92 2.38 -15.05
C SER A 197 8.74 2.03 -15.96
N SER A 198 9.01 1.52 -17.16
CA SER A 198 7.96 1.06 -18.06
C SER A 198 7.08 -0.03 -17.44
N THR A 199 7.66 -0.94 -16.66
CA THR A 199 6.92 -2.02 -15.98
C THR A 199 6.11 -1.50 -14.80
N SER A 200 6.59 -0.51 -14.05
CA SER A 200 5.79 0.11 -12.98
C SER A 200 4.59 0.87 -13.55
N VAL A 201 4.76 1.59 -14.67
CA VAL A 201 3.64 2.26 -15.35
C VAL A 201 2.57 1.25 -15.76
N VAL A 202 2.98 0.13 -16.37
CA VAL A 202 2.03 -0.92 -16.76
C VAL A 202 1.36 -1.57 -15.54
N SER A 203 2.08 -1.77 -14.44
CA SER A 203 1.49 -2.25 -13.18
C SER A 203 0.38 -1.31 -12.68
N GLY A 204 0.63 0.01 -12.71
CA GLY A 204 -0.37 1.02 -12.34
C GLY A 204 -1.58 1.03 -13.27
N LEU A 205 -1.36 0.96 -14.58
CA LEU A 205 -2.45 0.90 -15.57
C LEU A 205 -3.28 -0.39 -15.48
N ALA A 206 -2.63 -1.51 -15.18
CA ALA A 206 -3.29 -2.81 -15.07
C ALA A 206 -3.92 -3.05 -13.69
N GLY A 207 -3.69 -2.18 -12.71
CA GLY A 207 -4.19 -2.35 -11.35
C GLY A 207 -3.58 -3.55 -10.62
N VAL A 208 -2.34 -3.93 -10.96
CA VAL A 208 -1.65 -5.09 -10.37
C VAL A 208 -0.81 -4.67 -9.18
N PHE A 209 -0.79 -5.50 -8.14
CA PHE A 209 -0.04 -5.26 -6.91
C PHE A 209 1.44 -4.94 -7.17
N SER A 210 1.92 -3.81 -6.62
CA SER A 210 3.28 -3.29 -6.88
C SER A 210 4.41 -4.24 -6.48
N GLY A 211 4.14 -5.17 -5.56
CA GLY A 211 5.11 -6.21 -5.16
C GLY A 211 5.47 -7.20 -6.26
N PHE A 212 4.67 -7.30 -7.33
CA PHE A 212 4.87 -8.25 -8.43
C PHE A 212 5.96 -7.81 -9.43
N LEU A 213 6.50 -6.58 -9.30
CA LEU A 213 7.50 -6.04 -10.23
C LEU A 213 8.71 -6.95 -10.45
N LYS A 214 9.40 -7.31 -9.35
CA LYS A 214 10.61 -8.16 -9.42
C LYS A 214 10.28 -9.59 -9.90
N PRO A 215 9.24 -10.28 -9.39
CA PRO A 215 8.84 -11.58 -9.91
C PRO A 215 8.51 -11.58 -11.41
N CYS A 216 7.71 -10.60 -11.89
CA CYS A 216 7.34 -10.50 -13.30
C CYS A 216 8.55 -10.29 -14.20
N GLN A 217 9.50 -9.43 -13.80
CA GLN A 217 10.73 -9.19 -14.56
C GLN A 217 11.58 -10.46 -14.67
N ARG A 218 11.82 -11.14 -13.54
CA ARG A 218 12.59 -12.38 -13.52
C ARG A 218 11.96 -13.47 -14.40
N ILE A 219 10.65 -13.67 -14.30
CA ILE A 219 9.94 -14.71 -15.07
C ILE A 219 9.88 -14.35 -16.56
N ALA A 220 9.72 -13.07 -16.90
CA ALA A 220 9.78 -12.59 -18.28
C ALA A 220 11.12 -12.93 -18.94
N GLU A 221 12.23 -12.69 -18.24
CA GLU A 221 13.57 -13.05 -18.70
C GLU A 221 13.73 -14.57 -18.88
N GLU A 222 13.23 -15.38 -17.95
CA GLU A 222 13.29 -16.85 -18.00
C GLU A 222 12.48 -17.45 -19.16
N THR A 223 11.38 -16.79 -19.56
CA THR A 223 10.43 -17.30 -20.56
C THR A 223 10.52 -16.61 -21.92
N GLY A 224 11.30 -15.54 -22.03
CA GLY A 224 11.50 -14.77 -23.26
C GLY A 224 10.29 -13.91 -23.68
N VAL A 225 9.34 -13.67 -22.77
CA VAL A 225 8.16 -12.82 -23.03
C VAL A 225 8.38 -11.41 -22.50
N ASP A 226 7.56 -10.45 -22.95
CA ASP A 226 7.61 -9.10 -22.41
C ASP A 226 6.92 -9.03 -21.04
N ALA A 227 7.60 -8.50 -20.03
CA ALA A 227 7.03 -8.34 -18.69
C ALA A 227 5.75 -7.49 -18.68
N ARG A 228 5.61 -6.54 -19.62
CA ARG A 228 4.40 -5.69 -19.74
C ARG A 228 3.18 -6.51 -20.12
N ASP A 229 3.33 -7.50 -20.99
CA ASP A 229 2.23 -8.38 -21.39
C ASP A 229 1.77 -9.28 -20.24
N ILE A 230 2.72 -9.73 -19.40
CA ILE A 230 2.41 -10.46 -18.16
C ILE A 230 1.52 -9.58 -17.27
N PHE A 231 1.91 -8.32 -17.02
CA PHE A 231 1.15 -7.42 -16.16
C PHE A 231 -0.28 -7.16 -16.66
N PHE A 232 -0.48 -6.91 -17.95
CA PHE A 232 -1.82 -6.71 -18.49
C PHE A 232 -2.70 -7.95 -18.33
N GLU A 233 -2.12 -9.15 -18.54
CA GLU A 233 -2.87 -10.39 -18.37
C GLU A 233 -3.20 -10.69 -16.90
N LEU A 234 -2.28 -10.40 -15.97
CA LEU A 234 -2.56 -10.47 -14.53
C LEU A 234 -3.67 -9.50 -14.12
N GLY A 235 -3.64 -8.26 -14.62
CA GLY A 235 -4.70 -7.27 -14.39
C GLY A 235 -6.04 -7.74 -14.95
N ARG A 236 -6.06 -8.31 -16.16
CA ARG A 236 -7.26 -8.90 -16.78
C ARG A 236 -7.85 -10.04 -15.96
N ARG A 237 -7.02 -10.83 -15.28
CA ARG A 237 -7.43 -11.93 -14.40
C ARG A 237 -7.77 -11.48 -12.98
N GLY A 238 -7.54 -10.21 -12.62
CA GLY A 238 -7.83 -9.66 -11.30
C GLY A 238 -6.98 -10.28 -10.19
N ILE A 239 -5.71 -10.57 -10.48
CA ILE A 239 -4.81 -11.25 -9.53
C ILE A 239 -4.43 -10.32 -8.36
N VAL A 240 -4.45 -10.86 -7.13
CA VAL A 240 -4.15 -10.15 -5.89
C VAL A 240 -2.83 -10.63 -5.25
N ALA A 241 -2.34 -9.90 -4.25
CA ALA A 241 -1.13 -10.27 -3.51
C ALA A 241 -1.23 -11.68 -2.89
N GLY A 242 -0.14 -12.46 -2.91
CA GLY A 242 -0.13 -13.86 -2.46
C GLY A 242 -0.44 -14.90 -3.55
N GLN A 243 -0.68 -14.47 -4.79
CA GLN A 243 -0.93 -15.33 -5.95
C GLN A 243 0.22 -15.27 -6.98
N GLU A 244 1.46 -15.21 -6.50
CA GLU A 244 2.66 -15.05 -7.33
C GLU A 244 2.92 -16.25 -8.27
N ASP A 245 2.33 -17.41 -7.98
CA ASP A 245 2.40 -18.62 -8.79
C ASP A 245 1.74 -18.44 -10.18
N ILE A 246 0.68 -17.62 -10.26
CA ILE A 246 -0.04 -17.32 -11.51
C ILE A 246 0.85 -16.56 -12.51
N ILE A 247 1.87 -15.84 -12.04
CA ILE A 247 2.83 -15.12 -12.90
C ILE A 247 3.53 -16.11 -13.85
N ILE A 248 3.90 -17.29 -13.35
CA ILE A 248 4.57 -18.34 -14.13
C ILE A 248 3.62 -18.90 -15.18
N GLU A 249 2.36 -19.18 -14.82
CA GLU A 249 1.34 -19.70 -15.73
C GLU A 249 1.11 -18.73 -16.90
N VAL A 250 0.89 -17.45 -16.60
CA VAL A 250 0.69 -16.40 -17.60
C VAL A 250 1.88 -16.30 -18.55
N ALA A 251 3.10 -16.31 -18.02
CA ALA A 251 4.30 -16.22 -18.84
C ALA A 251 4.44 -17.42 -19.79
N GLN A 252 4.16 -18.64 -19.32
CA GLN A 252 4.17 -19.84 -20.15
C GLN A 252 3.09 -19.80 -21.23
N GLU A 253 1.90 -19.30 -20.94
CA GLU A 253 0.84 -19.12 -21.94
C GLU A 253 1.24 -18.11 -23.01
N LEU A 254 1.82 -16.98 -22.62
CA LEU A 254 2.29 -15.94 -23.54
C LEU A 254 3.40 -16.49 -24.45
N ALA A 255 4.36 -17.22 -23.89
CA ALA A 255 5.44 -17.85 -24.65
C ALA A 255 4.89 -18.86 -25.68
N ARG A 256 3.92 -19.70 -25.27
CA ARG A 256 3.23 -20.64 -26.19
C ARG A 256 2.46 -19.91 -27.29
N LYS A 257 1.85 -18.77 -27.00
CA LYS A 257 1.15 -17.95 -28.00
C LYS A 257 2.14 -17.35 -29.00
N GLN A 258 3.25 -16.78 -28.55
CA GLN A 258 4.30 -16.24 -29.43
C GLN A 258 4.88 -17.32 -30.35
N ALA A 259 5.16 -18.52 -29.82
CA ALA A 259 5.69 -19.65 -30.60
C ALA A 259 4.70 -20.21 -31.65
N ARG A 260 3.40 -19.95 -31.52
CA ARG A 260 2.39 -20.34 -32.52
C ARG A 260 2.24 -19.32 -33.66
N VAL A 261 2.72 -18.09 -33.46
CA VAL A 261 2.60 -16.98 -34.41
C VAL A 261 3.91 -16.76 -35.19
N ALA A 262 5.03 -17.23 -34.66
CA ALA A 262 6.34 -17.29 -35.32
C ALA A 262 6.42 -18.46 -36.34
#